data_AF-A0AAW1BQR6-F1
#
_entry.id   AF-A0AAW1BQR6-F1
#
_cell.length_a   1.000
_cell.length_b   1.000
_cell.length_c   1.000
_cell.angle_alpha   90.00
_cell.angle_beta   90.00
_cell.angle_gamma   90.00
#
_symmetry.space_group_name_H-M   'P 1'
#
loop_
_entity.id
_entity.type
_entity.pdbx_description
1 polymer ?
#
loop_
_entity_poly.entity_id
_entity_poly.type
_entity_poly.pdbx_seq_one_letter_code
_entity_poly.pdbx_strand_id
1 'polypeptide(L)'
;MSYDEQSPLWSNCIARANAPYKQTLVGYDHYIRMGINPKKLVMGVPWYGYDYTCPNLVKDHVCFFAKNVFSGAPCNNATIRQAPYRIIMTLEKTSTSGILWDEEQKAPFLEYKDITWENLKSKGRTQEY
;
A
#
# COMPACT_ATOMS: atom_id res chain seq x y z
N MET A 1 -15.48 4.51 1.35
CA MET A 1 -14.52 5.39 0.66
C MET A 1 -13.58 4.49 -0.10
N SER A 2 -13.21 4.83 -1.34
CA SER A 2 -12.39 4.01 -2.24
C SER A 2 -10.88 4.21 -2.04
N TYR A 3 -10.47 4.14 -0.77
CA TYR A 3 -9.11 4.26 -0.28
C TYR A 3 -9.08 3.74 1.17
N ASP A 4 -7.88 3.51 1.71
CA ASP A 4 -7.65 2.82 2.98
C ASP A 4 -8.35 1.45 2.99
N GLU A 5 -8.42 0.80 1.82
CA GLU A 5 -9.19 -0.43 1.61
C GLU A 5 -8.47 -1.68 2.16
N GLN A 6 -7.18 -1.54 2.45
CA GLN A 6 -6.36 -2.61 3.00
C GLN A 6 -6.17 -2.41 4.51
N SER A 7 -6.54 -3.42 5.29
CA SER A 7 -6.28 -3.41 6.73
C SER A 7 -4.85 -3.85 7.00
N PRO A 8 -3.99 -3.00 7.59
CA PRO A 8 -2.61 -3.41 7.86
C PRO A 8 -2.49 -4.40 9.03
N LEU A 9 -3.52 -4.49 9.89
CA LEU A 9 -3.52 -5.33 11.08
C LEU A 9 -4.08 -6.74 10.83
N TRP A 10 -4.96 -6.88 9.84
CA TRP A 10 -5.75 -8.10 9.58
C TRP A 10 -5.48 -8.70 8.19
N SER A 11 -4.33 -8.38 7.59
CA SER A 11 -3.88 -8.93 6.31
C SER A 11 -2.82 -10.02 6.49
N ASN A 12 -2.33 -10.57 5.39
CA ASN A 12 -1.20 -11.51 5.36
C ASN A 12 0.17 -10.84 5.63
N CYS A 13 0.17 -9.61 6.16
CA CYS A 13 1.36 -8.79 6.40
C CYS A 13 2.21 -8.52 5.15
N ILE A 14 1.57 -8.52 3.98
CA ILE A 14 2.16 -8.19 2.69
C ILE A 14 1.71 -6.78 2.33
N ALA A 15 2.63 -5.94 1.90
CA ALA A 15 2.31 -4.60 1.41
C ALA A 15 1.29 -4.69 0.26
N ARG A 16 0.29 -3.81 0.31
CA ARG A 16 -0.82 -3.77 -0.66
C ARG A 16 -1.26 -2.33 -0.92
N ALA A 17 -1.92 -2.13 -2.05
CA ALA A 17 -2.28 -0.84 -2.60
C ALA A 17 -3.30 -0.16 -1.69
N ASN A 18 -3.25 1.16 -1.63
CA ASN A 18 -4.19 1.94 -0.83
C ASN A 18 -5.61 1.85 -1.43
N ALA A 19 -5.69 1.88 -2.76
CA ALA A 19 -6.93 1.78 -3.52
C ALA A 19 -6.82 0.72 -4.66
N PRO A 20 -6.92 -0.58 -4.35
CA PRO A 20 -6.81 -1.64 -5.33
C PRO A 20 -8.08 -1.72 -6.20
N TYR A 21 -7.92 -1.61 -7.52
CA TYR A 21 -9.01 -1.45 -8.49
C TYR A 21 -10.17 -2.43 -8.33
N LYS A 22 -9.87 -3.73 -8.21
CA LYS A 22 -10.90 -4.77 -8.11
C LYS A 22 -11.74 -4.63 -6.83
N GLN A 23 -11.10 -4.32 -5.71
CA GLN A 23 -11.79 -4.15 -4.42
C GLN A 23 -12.65 -2.89 -4.44
N THR A 24 -12.10 -1.81 -5.00
CA THR A 24 -12.82 -0.55 -5.20
C THR A 24 -14.09 -0.79 -6.01
N LEU A 25 -14.01 -1.48 -7.16
CA LEU A 25 -15.17 -1.80 -7.99
C LEU A 25 -16.23 -2.63 -7.26
N VAL A 26 -15.81 -3.66 -6.50
CA VAL A 26 -16.74 -4.46 -5.70
C VAL A 26 -17.51 -3.59 -4.69
N GLY A 27 -16.83 -2.62 -4.08
CA GLY A 27 -17.47 -1.64 -3.19
C GLY A 27 -18.55 -0.81 -3.91
N TYR A 28 -18.27 -0.30 -5.11
CA TYR A 28 -19.26 0.44 -5.91
C TYR A 28 -20.42 -0.45 -6.36
N ASP A 29 -20.16 -1.67 -6.82
CA ASP A 29 -21.18 -2.64 -7.20
C ASP A 29 -22.13 -2.94 -6.04
N HIS A 30 -21.63 -3.02 -4.80
CA HIS A 30 -22.48 -3.18 -3.62
C HIS A 30 -23.42 -2.00 -3.41
N TYR A 31 -22.94 -0.76 -3.54
CA TYR A 31 -23.81 0.43 -3.45
C TYR A 31 -24.90 0.43 -4.52
N ILE A 32 -24.55 0.03 -5.75
CA ILE A 32 -25.51 -0.06 -6.85
C ILE A 32 -26.56 -1.15 -6.58
N ARG A 33 -26.14 -2.32 -6.09
CA ARG A 33 -27.04 -3.43 -5.71
C ARG A 33 -27.98 -3.08 -4.56
N MET A 34 -27.59 -2.14 -3.68
CA MET A 34 -28.47 -1.57 -2.65
C MET A 34 -29.47 -0.55 -3.19
N GLY A 35 -29.50 -0.31 -4.51
CA GLY A 35 -30.43 0.62 -5.17
C GLY A 35 -29.95 2.06 -5.22
N ILE A 36 -28.68 2.33 -4.88
CA ILE A 36 -28.13 3.69 -5.02
C ILE A 36 -27.93 3.97 -6.51
N ASN A 37 -28.54 5.04 -7.00
CA ASN A 37 -28.39 5.48 -8.38
C ASN A 37 -26.91 5.79 -8.68
N PRO A 38 -26.28 5.15 -9.69
CA PRO A 38 -24.88 5.38 -10.04
C PRO A 38 -24.53 6.84 -10.28
N LYS A 39 -25.47 7.66 -10.78
CA LYS A 39 -25.27 9.10 -11.00
C LYS A 39 -25.09 9.92 -9.70
N LYS A 40 -25.36 9.31 -8.54
CA LYS A 40 -25.15 9.90 -7.22
C LYS A 40 -23.87 9.39 -6.53
N LEU A 41 -23.16 8.44 -7.14
CA LEU A 41 -21.90 7.92 -6.61
C LEU A 41 -20.75 8.79 -7.10
N VAL A 42 -19.90 9.22 -6.16
CA VAL A 42 -18.67 9.96 -6.44
C VAL A 42 -17.50 9.09 -6.03
N MET A 43 -16.53 8.93 -6.94
CA MET A 43 -15.34 8.15 -6.66
C MET A 43 -14.28 8.97 -5.91
N GLY A 44 -13.85 8.48 -4.75
CA GLY A 44 -12.71 9.06 -4.04
C GLY A 44 -11.42 8.56 -4.65
N VAL A 45 -10.50 9.46 -5.00
CA VAL A 45 -9.17 9.08 -5.50
C VAL A 45 -8.13 9.59 -4.52
N PRO A 46 -7.37 8.71 -3.84
CA PRO A 46 -6.41 9.16 -2.84
C PRO A 46 -5.21 9.85 -3.51
N TRP A 47 -4.82 11.00 -2.97
CA TRP A 47 -3.57 11.70 -3.32
C TRP A 47 -2.47 11.41 -2.27
N TYR A 48 -2.48 10.18 -1.78
CA TYR A 48 -1.54 9.65 -0.82
C TYR A 48 -1.53 8.12 -0.94
N GLY A 49 -0.50 7.52 -0.40
CA GLY A 49 -0.38 6.07 -0.30
C GLY A 49 0.18 5.65 1.05
N TYR A 50 0.61 4.40 1.16
CA TYR A 50 1.25 3.87 2.36
C TYR A 50 2.69 3.42 2.11
N ASP A 51 3.58 3.89 2.99
CA ASP A 51 4.99 3.51 3.10
C ASP A 51 5.10 2.35 4.10
N TYR A 52 5.50 1.20 3.60
CA TYR A 52 5.72 -0.02 4.37
C TYR A 52 7.20 -0.23 4.61
N THR A 53 7.58 -0.39 5.88
CA THR A 53 8.93 -0.87 6.21
C THR A 53 9.07 -2.34 5.83
N CYS A 54 10.03 -2.67 4.98
CA CYS A 54 10.26 -4.02 4.45
C CYS A 54 11.59 -4.60 4.98
N PRO A 55 11.57 -5.41 6.06
CA PRO A 55 12.78 -6.06 6.57
C PRO A 55 13.40 -7.04 5.56
N ASN A 56 12.54 -7.69 4.76
CA ASN A 56 12.92 -8.67 3.76
C ASN A 56 12.24 -8.31 2.44
N LEU A 57 12.96 -7.65 1.54
CA LEU A 57 12.53 -7.51 0.16
C LEU A 57 12.91 -8.79 -0.59
N VAL A 58 11.92 -9.56 -1.03
CA VAL A 58 12.14 -10.79 -1.81
C VAL A 58 12.39 -10.41 -3.28
N LYS A 59 13.07 -11.27 -4.05
CA LYS A 59 13.39 -11.03 -5.47
C LYS A 59 12.17 -10.70 -6.35
N ASP A 60 10.97 -11.07 -5.94
CA ASP A 60 9.74 -10.89 -6.71
C ASP A 60 8.94 -9.63 -6.31
N HIS A 61 9.60 -8.61 -5.75
CA HIS A 61 8.96 -7.35 -5.32
C HIS A 61 7.90 -7.50 -4.22
N VAL A 62 7.91 -8.63 -3.52
CA VAL A 62 7.00 -8.88 -2.40
C VAL A 62 7.63 -8.37 -1.11
N CYS A 63 6.98 -7.37 -0.51
CA CYS A 63 7.33 -6.84 0.80
C CYS A 63 6.48 -7.47 1.91
N PHE A 64 7.12 -8.29 2.75
CA PHE A 64 6.55 -8.73 4.02
C PHE A 64 6.94 -7.74 5.12
N PHE A 65 5.99 -7.00 5.65
CA PHE A 65 6.25 -5.96 6.65
C PHE A 65 6.17 -6.45 8.11
N ALA A 66 5.72 -7.67 8.34
CA ALA A 66 5.79 -8.36 9.64
C ALA A 66 6.11 -9.84 9.47
N LYS A 67 6.84 -10.42 10.44
CA LYS A 67 7.26 -11.84 10.44
C LYS A 67 6.42 -12.76 11.33
N ASN A 68 5.78 -12.23 12.37
CA ASN A 68 5.22 -13.04 13.45
C ASN A 68 3.72 -12.76 13.62
N VAL A 69 2.91 -13.74 13.21
CA VAL A 69 1.47 -13.76 13.44
C VAL A 69 1.20 -14.11 14.90
N PHE A 70 1.02 -13.10 15.75
CA PHE A 70 0.50 -13.32 17.10
C PHE A 70 -1.01 -13.56 17.04
N SER A 71 -1.51 -14.54 17.81
CA SER A 71 -2.93 -14.83 17.95
C SER A 71 -3.69 -13.60 18.44
N GLY A 72 -4.38 -12.91 17.52
CA GLY A 72 -5.18 -11.72 17.78
C GLY A 72 -4.85 -10.48 16.93
N ALA A 73 -3.64 -10.37 16.35
CA ALA A 73 -3.26 -9.32 15.40
C ALA A 73 -2.00 -9.74 14.61
N PRO A 74 -2.14 -10.32 13.40
CA PRO A 74 -1.04 -10.96 12.68
C PRO A 74 0.16 -10.05 12.37
N CYS A 75 -0.02 -8.73 12.30
CA CYS A 75 1.02 -7.81 11.85
C CYS A 75 1.45 -6.77 12.90
N ASN A 76 1.38 -7.12 14.19
CA ASN A 76 1.47 -6.20 15.34
C ASN A 76 2.78 -5.40 15.54
N ASN A 77 3.75 -5.45 14.63
CA ASN A 77 5.03 -4.73 14.74
C ASN A 77 5.43 -4.01 13.44
N ALA A 78 4.47 -3.76 12.56
CA ALA A 78 4.68 -3.07 11.30
C ALA A 78 4.72 -1.55 11.50
N THR A 79 5.74 -0.87 10.99
CA THR A 79 5.72 0.59 10.85
C THR A 79 5.22 0.95 9.47
N ILE A 80 3.99 1.45 9.42
CA ILE A 80 3.28 1.82 8.20
C ILE A 80 2.90 3.28 8.32
N ARG A 81 3.24 4.07 7.30
CA ARG A 81 3.07 5.52 7.34
C ARG A 81 2.32 5.98 6.10
N GLN A 82 1.34 6.85 6.29
CA GLN A 82 0.72 7.52 5.18
C GLN A 82 1.73 8.49 4.55
N ALA A 83 1.88 8.44 3.23
CA ALA A 83 2.77 9.31 2.47
C ALA A 83 1.95 10.12 1.46
N PRO A 84 1.94 11.47 1.54
CA PRO A 84 1.31 12.29 0.52
C PRO A 84 1.95 12.10 -0.85
N TYR A 85 1.18 12.22 -1.93
CA TYR A 85 1.66 12.04 -3.32
C TYR A 85 2.93 12.83 -3.63
N ARG A 86 3.06 14.07 -3.12
CA ARG A 86 4.27 14.89 -3.28
C ARG A 86 5.53 14.21 -2.73
N ILE A 87 5.42 13.54 -1.58
CA ILE A 87 6.52 12.80 -0.97
C ILE A 87 6.85 11.57 -1.83
N ILE A 88 5.83 10.85 -2.30
CA ILE A 88 6.01 9.67 -3.17
C ILE A 88 6.78 10.05 -4.44
N MET A 89 6.41 11.15 -5.11
CA MET A 89 7.12 11.65 -6.30
C MET A 89 8.54 12.15 -6.01
N THR A 90 8.85 12.46 -4.76
CA THR A 90 10.23 12.76 -4.35
C THR A 90 11.04 11.48 -4.17
N LEU A 91 10.43 10.44 -3.60
CA LEU A 91 11.04 9.12 -3.41
C LEU A 91 11.30 8.40 -4.74
N GLU A 92 10.45 8.61 -5.75
CA GLU A 92 10.62 8.05 -7.09
C GLU A 92 12.00 8.36 -7.69
N LYS A 93 12.50 9.58 -7.48
CA LYS A 93 13.81 10.04 -7.95
C LYS A 93 14.99 9.33 -7.30
N THR A 94 14.80 8.80 -6.09
CA THR A 94 15.82 8.10 -5.30
C THR A 94 15.49 6.62 -5.10
N SER A 95 14.46 6.15 -5.81
CA SER A 95 13.99 4.77 -5.73
C SER A 95 15.00 3.82 -6.34
N THR A 96 15.00 2.58 -5.86
CA THR A 96 15.84 1.51 -6.42
C THR A 96 15.17 0.81 -7.59
N SER A 97 13.84 0.85 -7.67
CA SER A 97 13.05 0.16 -8.70
C SER A 97 12.51 1.09 -9.81
N GLY A 98 12.43 2.40 -9.57
CA GLY A 98 11.49 3.26 -10.29
C GLY A 98 10.04 2.94 -9.88
N ILE A 99 9.07 3.56 -10.56
CA ILE A 99 7.66 3.16 -10.43
C ILE A 99 7.45 1.83 -11.16
N LEU A 100 6.99 0.84 -10.43
CA LEU A 100 6.51 -0.44 -10.92
C LEU A 100 4.98 -0.46 -10.92
N TRP A 101 4.42 -1.42 -11.65
CA TRP A 101 2.98 -1.59 -11.79
C TRP A 101 2.56 -2.99 -11.32
N ASP A 102 1.64 -3.05 -10.36
CA ASP A 102 1.03 -4.31 -9.92
C ASP A 102 -0.18 -4.62 -10.81
N GLU A 103 -0.08 -5.70 -11.60
CA GLU A 103 -1.15 -6.12 -12.51
C GLU A 103 -2.38 -6.72 -11.83
N GLU A 104 -2.23 -7.26 -10.61
CA GLU A 104 -3.34 -7.81 -9.83
C GLU A 104 -4.19 -6.67 -9.25
N GLN A 105 -3.51 -5.71 -8.63
CA GLN A 105 -4.11 -4.57 -7.92
C GLN A 105 -4.45 -3.40 -8.85
N LYS A 106 -3.82 -3.35 -10.03
CA LYS A 106 -3.89 -2.23 -11.00
C LYS A 106 -3.50 -0.91 -10.35
N ALA A 107 -2.41 -0.94 -9.59
CA ALA A 107 -1.90 0.20 -8.85
C ALA A 107 -0.37 0.29 -9.00
N PRO A 108 0.20 1.51 -9.03
CA PRO A 108 1.63 1.68 -9.00
C PRO A 108 2.20 1.43 -7.61
N PHE A 109 3.48 1.07 -7.56
CA PHE A 109 4.27 1.03 -6.34
C PHE A 109 5.74 1.32 -6.65
N LEU A 110 6.53 1.63 -5.63
CA LEU A 110 7.98 1.77 -5.78
C LEU A 110 8.71 1.22 -4.56
N GLU A 111 9.96 0.85 -4.77
CA GLU A 111 10.86 0.35 -3.75
C GLU A 111 12.04 1.31 -3.58
N TYR A 112 12.43 1.56 -2.35
CA TYR A 112 13.57 2.42 -2.05
C TYR A 112 14.27 1.99 -0.77
N LYS A 113 15.51 2.44 -0.60
CA LYS A 113 16.28 2.24 0.65
C LYS A 113 16.14 3.49 1.51
N ASP A 114 15.83 3.29 2.79
CA ASP A 114 15.89 4.40 3.74
C ASP A 114 17.35 4.71 4.09
N ILE A 115 17.79 5.94 3.83
CA ILE A 115 19.12 6.44 4.20
C ILE A 115 18.95 7.51 5.28
N THR A 116 18.32 7.15 6.40
CA THR A 116 18.30 7.99 7.59
C THR A 116 19.52 7.65 8.45
N TRP A 117 20.20 8.67 8.99
CA TRP A 117 21.44 8.55 9.78
C TRP A 117 21.34 7.61 10.99
N GLU A 118 20.11 7.33 11.47
CA GLU A 118 19.82 6.39 12.56
C GLU A 118 19.80 4.91 12.14
N ASN A 119 19.82 4.59 10.84
CA ASN A 119 19.76 3.22 10.32
C ASN A 119 20.94 2.90 9.38
N LEU A 120 22.12 2.67 9.95
CA LEU A 120 23.30 2.11 9.24
C LEU A 120 23.14 0.65 8.77
N LYS A 121 21.91 0.11 8.78
CA LYS A 121 21.54 -1.18 8.17
C LYS A 121 20.37 -0.92 7.22
N SER A 122 20.65 -0.94 5.92
CA SER A 122 19.69 -0.65 4.85
C SER A 122 18.42 -1.48 4.99
N LYS A 123 17.30 -0.85 5.37
CA LYS A 123 15.96 -1.45 5.30
C LYS A 123 15.32 -1.01 3.98
N GLY A 124 14.80 -1.98 3.22
CA GLY A 124 13.96 -1.68 2.05
C GLY A 124 12.64 -1.10 2.52
N ARG A 125 12.03 -0.26 1.69
CA ARG A 125 10.68 0.27 1.88
C ARG A 125 9.91 0.14 0.57
N THR A 126 8.63 -0.18 0.67
CA THR A 126 7.70 -0.24 -0.47
C THR A 126 6.62 0.79 -0.25
N GLN A 127 6.37 1.62 -1.25
CA GLN A 127 5.34 2.64 -1.24
C GLN A 127 4.29 2.29 -2.27
N GLU A 128 3.04 2.16 -1.85
CA GLU A 128 1.91 1.80 -2.73
C GLU A 128 0.89 2.93 -2.80
N TYR A 129 0.27 3.11 -3.97
CA TYR A 129 -0.67 4.19 -4.28
C TYR A 129 -2.12 3.81 -4.06
#